data_AF-A0A2H0DHE6-F1
#
_entry.id   AF-A0A2H0DHE6-F1
#
_cell.length_a   1.000
_cell.length_b   1.000
_cell.length_c   1.000
_cell.angle_alpha   90.00
_cell.angle_beta   90.00
_cell.angle_gamma   90.00
#
_symmetry.space_group_name_H-M   'P 1'
#
loop_
_entity.id
_entity.type
_entity.pdbx_description
1 polymer ?
#
loop_
_entity_poly.entity_id
_entity_poly.type
_entity_poly.pdbx_seq_one_letter_code
_entity_poly.pdbx_strand_id
1 'polypeptide(L)'
;MTLEAQELLQQALQLHPVERAELIEALFRSFETPADAVCDAAWAKEAESRIDAHEAGQIASTGSDEVIARTVPGILDPSHTGGGLVS
;
A
#
# COMPACT_ATOMS: atom_id res chain seq x y z
N MET A 1 1.54 -18.93 13.39
CA MET A 1 1.90 -19.63 12.14
C MET A 1 1.89 -21.11 12.43
N THR A 2 1.46 -21.95 11.50
CA THR A 2 1.63 -23.41 11.63
C THR A 2 3.11 -23.76 11.48
N LEU A 3 3.49 -25.00 11.81
CA LEU A 3 4.87 -25.46 11.62
C LEU A 3 5.29 -25.36 10.16
N GLU A 4 4.40 -25.76 9.25
CA GLU A 4 4.62 -25.71 7.81
C GLU A 4 4.82 -24.28 7.31
N ALA A 5 4.01 -23.33 7.80
CA ALA A 5 4.17 -21.92 7.46
C ALA A 5 5.51 -21.34 7.96
N GLN A 6 5.99 -21.83 9.11
CA GLN A 6 7.28 -21.43 9.68
C GLN A 6 8.45 -21.94 8.82
N GLU A 7 8.39 -23.19 8.38
CA GLU A 7 9.39 -23.81 7.51
C GLU A 7 9.44 -23.15 6.12
N LEU A 8 8.27 -22.86 5.52
CA LEU A 8 8.18 -22.14 4.26
C LEU A 8 8.78 -20.73 4.36
N LEU A 9 8.53 -20.02 5.46
CA LEU A 9 9.14 -18.70 5.70
C LEU A 9 10.66 -18.80 5.79
N GLN A 10 11.20 -19.79 6.51
CA GLN A 10 12.65 -19.98 6.60
C GLN A 10 13.28 -20.23 5.23
N GLN A 11 12.64 -21.04 4.39
CA GLN A 11 13.10 -21.31 3.02
C GLN A 11 13.02 -20.05 2.13
N ALA A 12 11.90 -19.32 2.18
CA ALA A 12 11.71 -18.10 1.41
C ALA A 12 12.73 -17.01 1.75
N LEU A 13 13.18 -16.93 3.01
CA LEU A 13 14.21 -15.99 3.44
C LEU A 13 15.62 -16.31 2.91
N GLN A 14 15.87 -17.54 2.44
CA GLN A 14 17.13 -17.92 1.81
C GLN A 14 17.19 -17.58 0.31
N LEU A 15 16.06 -17.22 -0.31
CA LEU A 15 15.99 -16.87 -1.73
C LEU A 15 16.71 -15.55 -2.03
N HIS A 16 17.12 -15.38 -3.30
CA HIS A 16 17.61 -14.08 -3.74
C HIS A 16 16.50 -13.03 -3.63
N PRO A 17 16.85 -11.73 -3.43
CA PRO A 17 15.85 -10.68 -3.25
C PRO A 17 14.77 -10.62 -4.34
N VAL A 18 15.13 -10.91 -5.59
CA VAL A 18 14.19 -10.90 -6.74
C VAL A 18 13.18 -12.04 -6.62
N GLU A 19 13.64 -13.27 -6.43
CA GLU A 19 12.77 -14.44 -6.25
C GLU A 19 11.84 -14.29 -5.04
N ARG A 20 12.35 -13.66 -3.98
CA ARG A 20 11.55 -13.36 -2.78
C ARG A 20 10.46 -12.33 -3.07
N ALA A 21 10.72 -11.32 -3.91
CA ALA A 21 9.72 -10.36 -4.35
C ALA A 21 8.65 -11.03 -5.24
N GLU A 22 9.07 -11.90 -6.16
CA GLU A 22 8.15 -12.68 -7.00
C GLU A 22 7.24 -13.60 -6.17
N LEU A 23 7.79 -14.26 -5.14
CA LEU A 23 7.01 -15.09 -4.23
C LEU A 23 6.00 -14.28 -3.40
N ILE A 24 6.39 -13.09 -2.93
CA ILE A 24 5.49 -12.18 -2.21
C ILE A 24 4.33 -11.77 -3.13
N GLU A 25 4.60 -11.40 -4.38
CA GLU A 25 3.58 -11.04 -5.37
C GLU A 25 2.61 -12.19 -5.63
N ALA A 26 3.14 -13.41 -5.84
CA ALA A 26 2.31 -14.59 -6.09
C ALA A 26 1.41 -14.93 -4.90
N LEU A 27 1.94 -14.85 -3.67
CA LEU A 27 1.17 -15.04 -2.44
C LEU A 27 0.13 -13.93 -2.26
N PHE A 28 0.50 -12.68 -2.56
CA PHE A 28 -0.41 -11.54 -2.46
C PHE A 28 -1.62 -11.70 -3.38
N ARG A 29 -1.39 -12.10 -4.64
CA ARG A 29 -2.46 -12.40 -5.62
C ARG A 29 -3.40 -13.51 -5.16
N SER A 30 -2.95 -14.42 -4.30
CA SER A 30 -3.85 -15.47 -3.77
C SER A 30 -4.95 -14.91 -2.85
N PHE A 31 -4.76 -13.72 -2.30
CA PHE A 31 -5.78 -12.99 -1.53
C PHE A 31 -6.71 -12.16 -2.39
N GLU A 32 -6.36 -11.93 -3.67
CA GLU A 32 -7.24 -11.25 -4.61
C GLU A 32 -8.43 -12.16 -4.93
N THR A 33 -9.52 -11.98 -4.20
CA THR A 33 -10.81 -12.52 -4.60
C THR A 33 -11.22 -11.92 -5.93
N PRO A 34 -11.98 -12.65 -6.78
CA PRO A 34 -12.58 -12.07 -7.98
C PRO A 34 -13.29 -10.77 -7.60
N ALA A 35 -13.14 -9.76 -8.46
CA ALA A 35 -13.83 -8.49 -8.32
C ALA A 35 -15.32 -8.74 -8.04
N ASP A 36 -15.76 -8.32 -6.85
CA ASP A 36 -17.18 -8.31 -6.52
C ASP A 36 -17.75 -7.04 -7.11
N ALA A 37 -18.33 -7.15 -8.30
CA ALA A 37 -18.89 -6.03 -9.03
C ALA A 37 -19.90 -5.21 -8.21
N VAL A 38 -20.56 -5.81 -7.22
CA VAL A 38 -21.47 -5.09 -6.32
C VAL A 38 -20.70 -4.25 -5.32
N CYS A 39 -19.67 -4.83 -4.70
CA CYS A 39 -18.77 -4.08 -3.81
C CYS A 39 -18.06 -2.96 -4.55
N ASP A 40 -17.52 -3.23 -5.75
CA ASP A 40 -16.82 -2.23 -6.56
C ASP A 40 -17.73 -1.05 -6.93
N ALA A 41 -18.97 -1.35 -7.35
CA ALA A 41 -19.94 -0.31 -7.67
C ALA A 41 -20.35 0.51 -6.42
N ALA A 42 -20.49 -0.14 -5.26
CA ALA A 42 -20.79 0.54 -4.01
C ALA A 42 -19.63 1.46 -3.57
N TRP A 43 -18.38 1.01 -3.73
CA TRP A 43 -17.19 1.80 -3.41
C TRP A 43 -17.00 2.97 -4.38
N ALA A 44 -17.23 2.77 -5.67
CA ALA A 44 -17.18 3.85 -6.67
C ALA A 44 -18.19 4.96 -6.32
N LYS A 45 -19.44 4.58 -6.03
CA LYS A 45 -20.49 5.52 -5.62
C LYS A 45 -20.13 6.27 -4.34
N GLU A 46 -19.60 5.58 -3.33
CA GLU A 46 -19.17 6.22 -2.07
C GLU A 46 -18.02 7.20 -2.30
N ALA A 47 -17.05 6.83 -3.14
CA ALA A 47 -15.92 7.68 -3.48
C ALA A 47 -16.38 8.97 -4.16
N GLU A 48 -17.24 8.88 -5.19
CA GLU A 48 -17.85 10.03 -5.86
C GLU A 48 -18.62 10.91 -4.87
N SER A 49 -19.48 10.31 -4.05
CA SER A 49 -20.26 11.03 -3.03
C SER A 49 -19.38 11.80 -2.03
N ARG A 50 -18.21 11.26 -1.65
CA ARG A 50 -17.29 11.93 -0.73
C ARG A 50 -16.53 13.08 -1.39
N ILE A 51 -16.20 12.95 -2.67
CA ILE A 51 -15.59 14.02 -3.46
C ILE A 51 -16.57 15.18 -3.56
N ASP A 52 -17.81 14.92 -3.98
CA ASP A 52 -18.86 15.95 -4.12
C ASP A 52 -19.10 16.68 -2.80
N ALA A 53 -19.20 15.95 -1.69
CA ALA A 53 -19.41 16.53 -0.37
C ALA A 53 -18.22 17.38 0.10
N HIS A 54 -16.98 16.97 -0.21
CA HIS A 54 -15.79 17.75 0.07
C HIS A 54 -15.73 19.03 -0.78
N GLU A 55 -16.00 18.95 -2.09
CA GLU A 55 -16.05 20.09 -3.00
C GLU A 55 -17.16 21.10 -2.62
N ALA A 56 -18.28 20.60 -2.12
CA ALA A 56 -19.36 21.42 -1.57
C ALA A 56 -19.07 22.00 -0.17
N GLY A 57 -17.90 21.69 0.42
CA GLY A 57 -17.51 22.15 1.77
C GLY A 57 -18.28 21.50 2.92
N GLN A 58 -18.96 20.38 2.66
CA GLN A 58 -19.75 19.64 3.64
C GLN A 58 -18.90 18.69 4.50
N ILE A 59 -17.71 18.33 4.02
CA ILE A 59 -16.74 17.48 4.73
C ILE A 59 -15.39 18.20 4.76
N ALA A 60 -14.78 18.28 5.94
CA ALA A 60 -13.42 18.79 6.10
C ALA A 60 -12.39 17.73 5.71
N SER A 61 -11.30 18.16 5.09
CA SER A 61 -10.14 17.32 4.81
C SER A 61 -8.87 17.92 5.42
N THR A 62 -7.88 17.07 5.62
CA THR A 62 -6.53 17.46 6.00
C THR A 62 -5.63 17.29 4.78
N GLY A 63 -4.76 18.27 4.51
CA GLY A 63 -3.84 18.21 3.38
C GLY A 63 -2.88 17.02 3.50
N SER A 64 -2.54 16.39 2.37
CA SER A 64 -1.68 15.21 2.35
C SER A 64 -0.32 15.45 3.00
N ASP A 65 0.28 16.63 2.82
CA ASP A 65 1.55 17.00 3.44
C ASP A 65 1.50 16.96 4.98
N GLU A 66 0.40 17.43 5.56
CA GLU A 66 0.18 17.41 7.01
C GLU A 66 0.01 15.98 7.53
N VAL A 67 -0.71 15.13 6.79
CA VAL A 67 -0.88 13.71 7.15
C VAL A 67 0.44 12.95 7.09
N ILE A 68 1.25 13.17 6.05
CA ILE A 68 2.55 12.53 5.86
C ILE A 68 3.51 12.93 6.98
N ALA A 69 3.60 14.23 7.28
CA ALA A 69 4.44 14.76 8.35
C ALA A 69 4.09 14.13 9.72
N ARG A 70 2.81 13.84 9.96
CA ARG A 70 2.35 13.20 11.21
C ARG A 70 2.65 11.69 11.28
N THR A 71 2.58 10.98 10.15
CA THR A 71 2.46 9.51 10.16
C THR A 71 3.75 8.79 9.80
N VAL A 72 4.64 9.43 9.04
CA VAL A 72 5.91 8.84 8.62
C VAL A 72 7.06 9.74 9.05
N PRO A 73 7.56 9.63 10.29
CA PRO A 73 8.74 10.36 10.71
C PRO A 73 9.93 9.96 9.82
N GLY A 74 10.46 10.91 9.05
CA GLY A 74 11.70 10.75 8.28
C GLY A 74 11.59 10.69 6.76
N ILE A 75 10.39 10.61 6.16
CA ILE A 75 10.26 10.60 4.68
C ILE A 75 10.31 12.01 4.06
N LEU A 76 10.00 13.05 4.84
CA LEU A 76 10.10 14.45 4.42
C LEU A 76 11.36 15.15 4.95
N ASP A 77 12.38 14.39 5.37
CA ASP A 77 13.66 15.01 5.75
C ASP A 77 14.40 15.48 4.48
N PRO A 78 14.63 16.81 4.30
CA PRO A 78 15.37 17.33 3.16
C PRO A 78 16.84 16.84 3.10
N SER A 79 17.34 16.19 4.16
CA SER A 79 18.65 15.52 4.17
C SER A 79 18.70 14.26 3.30
N HIS A 80 17.53 13.71 2.92
CA HIS A 80 17.42 12.55 2.04
C HIS A 80 17.44 12.93 0.55
N THR A 81 18.30 13.87 0.15
CA THR A 81 18.72 13.97 -1.25
C THR A 81 19.45 12.68 -1.61
N GLY A 82 18.85 11.88 -2.48
CA GLY A 82 19.45 10.68 -3.04
C GLY A 82 20.80 10.99 -3.69
N GLY A 83 21.87 10.79 -2.93
CA GLY A 83 23.23 10.71 -3.45
C GLY A 83 23.40 9.36 -4.11
N GLY A 84 23.42 9.36 -5.44
CA GLY A 84 23.64 8.15 -6.23
C GLY A 84 23.43 8.41 -7.71
N LEU A 85 24.28 9.26 -8.29
CA LEU A 85 24.50 9.30 -9.73
C LEU A 85 24.78 7.86 -10.20
N VAL A 86 23.86 7.30 -10.97
CA VAL A 86 24.18 6.18 -11.86
C VAL A 86 25.07 6.78 -12.95
N SER A 87 26.36 6.45 -12.89
CA SER A 87 27.30 6.49 -14.01
C SER A 87 27.70 5.07 -14.36
#